data_AF-A0A9P6Y3U4-F1
#
_entry.id   AF-A0A9P6Y3U4-F1
#
_cell.length_a   1.000
_cell.length_b   1.000
_cell.length_c   1.000
_cell.angle_alpha   90.00
_cell.angle_beta   90.00
_cell.angle_gamma   90.00
#
_symmetry.space_group_name_H-M   'P 1'
#
loop_
_entity.id
_entity.type
_entity.pdbx_description
1 polymer ?
#
loop_
_entity_poly.entity_id
_entity_poly.type
_entity_poly.pdbx_seq_one_letter_code
_entity_poly.pdbx_strand_id
1 'polypeptide(L)'
;MSQTNNLTSNGTHLSRPKEGVTSPYMSNDPNSNVANFKIIESTLREGEQFANAFFTTEKKIEIAKALDEIGVDYLELTSPAASEQSRNDCRAISSLGLKAKILTHFPS
;
A
#
# COMPACT_ATOMS: atom_id res chain seq x y z
N MET A 1 14.38 54.96 -34.76
CA MET A 1 15.35 53.84 -34.57
C MET A 1 15.85 53.99 -33.14
N SER A 2 15.66 53.11 -32.17
CA SER A 2 15.24 51.70 -32.14
C SER A 2 14.52 51.46 -30.80
N GLN A 3 13.31 50.89 -30.87
CA GLN A 3 12.95 49.56 -30.36
C GLN A 3 12.94 49.42 -28.82
N THR A 4 11.71 49.41 -28.31
CA THR A 4 11.25 48.82 -27.06
C THR A 4 11.46 47.30 -27.08
N ASN A 5 12.13 46.74 -26.07
CA ASN A 5 12.14 45.29 -25.87
C ASN A 5 11.21 44.89 -24.72
N ASN A 6 10.27 44.02 -25.09
CA ASN A 6 9.21 43.44 -24.31
C ASN A 6 9.74 42.59 -23.14
N LEU A 7 8.99 42.63 -22.03
CA LEU A 7 9.00 41.58 -21.02
C LEU A 7 8.60 40.25 -21.68
N THR A 8 9.47 39.25 -21.61
CA THR A 8 9.08 37.84 -21.74
C THR A 8 9.46 37.11 -20.46
N SER A 9 8.43 36.61 -19.80
CA SER A 9 8.47 35.80 -18.59
C SER A 9 9.23 34.49 -18.82
N ASN A 10 10.39 34.33 -18.18
CA ASN A 10 11.01 33.02 -17.99
C ASN A 10 11.14 32.78 -16.49
N GLY A 11 10.09 32.23 -15.89
CA GLY A 11 10.14 31.69 -14.53
C GLY A 11 11.03 30.44 -14.54
N THR A 12 12.28 30.60 -14.13
CA THR A 12 13.20 29.50 -13.86
C THR A 12 12.72 28.80 -12.58
N HIS A 13 11.95 27.72 -12.73
CA HIS A 13 11.73 26.77 -11.64
C HIS A 13 13.07 26.08 -11.37
N LEU A 14 13.85 26.63 -10.42
CA LEU A 14 15.05 26.00 -9.89
C LEU A 14 14.64 24.63 -9.32
N SER A 15 14.79 23.58 -10.11
CA SER A 15 14.70 22.20 -9.62
C SER A 15 15.79 22.01 -8.57
N ARG A 16 15.40 22.06 -7.29
CA ARG A 16 16.24 21.67 -6.16
C ARG A 16 16.90 20.34 -6.51
N PRO A 17 18.24 20.20 -6.43
CA PRO A 17 18.87 18.91 -6.58
C PRO A 17 18.19 17.94 -5.60
N LYS A 18 17.75 16.78 -6.08
CA LYS A 18 17.37 15.68 -5.18
C LYS A 18 18.66 15.24 -4.50
N GLU A 19 19.05 15.93 -3.43
CA GLU A 19 20.00 15.39 -2.47
C GLU A 19 19.45 14.03 -2.06
N GLY A 20 20.20 12.98 -2.39
CA GLY A 20 19.84 11.61 -2.04
C GLY A 20 19.66 11.58 -0.53
N VAL A 21 18.45 11.25 -0.07
CA VAL A 21 18.17 11.07 1.35
C VAL A 21 18.98 9.85 1.80
N THR A 22 20.19 10.06 2.29
CA THR A 22 21.03 8.98 2.82
C THR A 22 20.51 8.66 4.21
N SER A 23 19.66 7.64 4.32
CA SER A 23 19.27 7.09 5.62
C SER A 23 20.50 6.48 6.29
N PRO A 24 20.73 6.67 7.61
CA PRO A 24 21.82 6.01 8.33
C PRO A 24 21.67 4.48 8.36
N TYR A 25 20.53 3.95 7.91
CA TYR A 25 20.26 2.50 7.72
C TYR A 25 20.57 1.99 6.32
N MET A 26 21.09 2.82 5.40
CA MET A 26 21.52 2.34 4.09
C MET A 26 22.73 1.42 4.28
N SER A 27 22.51 0.11 4.13
CA SER A 27 23.60 -0.85 4.06
C SER A 27 24.24 -0.78 2.67
N ASN A 28 25.58 -0.90 2.61
CA ASN A 28 26.32 -1.08 1.36
C ASN A 28 26.25 -2.54 0.87
N ASP A 29 25.34 -3.35 1.43
CA ASP A 29 25.16 -4.74 1.06
C ASP A 29 24.39 -4.80 -0.27
N PRO A 30 24.98 -5.37 -1.35
CA PRO A 30 24.32 -5.50 -2.64
C PRO A 30 23.05 -6.36 -2.61
N ASN A 31 22.86 -7.18 -1.57
CA ASN A 31 21.65 -7.99 -1.37
C ASN A 31 20.60 -7.30 -0.49
N SER A 32 20.82 -6.04 -0.12
CA SER A 32 19.89 -5.28 0.71
C SER A 32 18.59 -4.94 -0.02
N ASN A 33 17.45 -5.19 0.63
CA ASN A 33 16.12 -4.86 0.13
C ASN A 33 15.49 -3.65 0.85
N VAL A 34 16.22 -2.95 1.72
CA VAL A 34 15.68 -1.86 2.56
C VAL A 34 15.10 -0.70 1.74
N ALA A 35 15.58 -0.49 0.52
CA ALA A 35 15.08 0.52 -0.42
C ALA A 35 14.11 -0.05 -1.46
N ASN A 36 13.93 -1.38 -1.52
CA ASN A 36 13.10 -2.07 -2.51
C ASN A 36 12.45 -3.31 -1.89
N PHE A 37 11.43 -3.09 -1.08
CA PHE A 37 10.64 -4.13 -0.44
C PHE A 37 9.17 -4.01 -0.81
N LYS A 38 8.40 -5.03 -0.44
CA LYS A 38 6.96 -5.09 -0.62
C LYS A 38 6.30 -5.33 0.72
N ILE A 39 5.15 -4.69 0.95
CA ILE A 39 4.41 -4.83 2.20
C ILE A 39 3.27 -5.83 2.00
N ILE A 40 3.23 -6.83 2.88
CA ILE A 40 2.07 -7.68 3.10
C ILE A 40 1.39 -7.19 4.36
N GLU A 41 0.17 -6.68 4.23
CA GLU A 41 -0.64 -6.24 5.35
C GLU A 41 -1.55 -7.39 5.81
N SER A 42 -1.42 -7.79 7.08
CA SER A 42 -2.09 -8.97 7.64
C SER A 42 -3.14 -8.66 8.71
N THR A 43 -3.56 -7.40 8.84
CA THR A 43 -4.61 -6.98 9.79
C THR A 43 -5.91 -7.76 9.58
N LEU A 44 -6.29 -8.06 8.34
CA LEU A 44 -7.51 -8.82 8.01
C LEU A 44 -7.35 -10.36 8.08
N ARG A 45 -6.22 -10.85 8.61
CA ARG A 45 -5.99 -12.26 8.93
C ARG A 45 -5.59 -12.45 10.39
N GLU A 46 -4.44 -11.91 10.78
CA GLU A 46 -3.91 -12.02 12.15
C GLU A 46 -4.67 -11.11 13.12
N GLY A 47 -5.17 -9.97 12.63
CA GLY A 47 -5.94 -9.03 13.44
C GLY A 47 -7.25 -9.62 13.98
N GLU A 48 -7.81 -10.67 13.34
CA GLU A 48 -8.99 -11.38 13.84
C GLU A 48 -8.71 -12.24 15.09
N GLN A 49 -7.43 -12.45 15.46
CA GLN A 49 -7.05 -13.24 16.64
C GLN A 49 -6.99 -12.42 17.94
N PHE A 50 -7.09 -11.08 17.86
CA PHE A 50 -7.15 -10.24 19.06
C PHE A 50 -8.51 -10.43 19.75
N ALA A 51 -8.51 -10.57 21.07
CA ALA A 51 -9.68 -10.96 21.89
C ALA A 51 -10.96 -10.13 21.68
N ASN A 52 -10.85 -8.93 21.09
CA ASN A 52 -11.97 -8.01 20.84
C ASN A 52 -12.14 -7.63 19.35
N ALA A 53 -11.43 -8.27 18.42
CA ALA A 53 -11.47 -7.91 17.00
C ALA A 53 -12.48 -8.78 16.25
N PHE A 54 -13.76 -8.41 16.33
CA PHE A 54 -14.82 -8.98 15.51
C PHE A 54 -15.16 -8.00 14.39
N PHE A 55 -14.55 -8.20 13.22
CA PHE A 55 -14.85 -7.38 12.06
C PHE A 55 -16.05 -7.94 11.31
N THR A 56 -17.08 -7.12 11.12
CA THR A 56 -18.14 -7.43 10.13
C THR A 56 -17.58 -7.32 8.72
N THR A 57 -18.26 -7.90 7.73
CA THR A 57 -17.92 -7.80 6.31
C THR A 57 -17.70 -6.34 5.89
N GLU A 58 -18.59 -5.44 6.30
CA GLU A 58 -18.53 -4.02 5.96
C GLU A 58 -17.27 -3.38 6.54
N LYS A 59 -16.93 -3.73 7.80
CA LYS A 59 -15.73 -3.21 8.42
C LYS A 59 -14.46 -3.73 7.74
N LYS A 60 -14.43 -5.00 7.33
CA LYS A 60 -13.32 -5.55 6.55
C LYS A 60 -13.17 -4.85 5.20
N ILE A 61 -14.26 -4.53 4.52
CA ILE A 61 -14.24 -3.76 3.26
C ILE A 61 -13.69 -2.34 3.48
N GLU A 62 -14.10 -1.66 4.55
CA GLU A 62 -13.60 -0.33 4.90
C GLU A 62 -12.08 -0.36 5.13
N ILE A 63 -11.61 -1.30 5.95
CA ILE A 63 -10.18 -1.49 6.23
C ILE A 63 -9.41 -1.82 4.94
N ALA A 64 -9.91 -2.73 4.12
CA ALA A 64 -9.27 -3.12 2.86
C ALA A 64 -9.08 -1.92 1.91
N LYS A 65 -10.10 -1.06 1.78
CA LYS A 65 -10.01 0.16 0.97
C LYS A 65 -9.01 1.17 1.55
N ALA A 66 -9.00 1.35 2.86
CA ALA A 66 -8.05 2.25 3.51
C ALA A 66 -6.60 1.77 3.35
N LEU A 67 -6.35 0.47 3.47
CA LEU A 67 -5.02 -0.11 3.25
C LEU A 67 -4.57 0.00 1.79
N ASP A 68 -5.49 -0.18 0.83
CA ASP A 68 -5.22 0.04 -0.59
C ASP A 68 -4.86 1.51 -0.90
N GLU A 69 -5.55 2.46 -0.24
CA GLU A 69 -5.26 3.90 -0.36
C GLU A 69 -3.88 4.27 0.20
N ILE A 70 -3.47 3.64 1.30
CA ILE A 70 -2.11 3.78 1.86
C ILE A 70 -1.05 3.26 0.87
N GLY A 71 -1.41 2.30 0.01
CA GLY A 71 -0.55 1.78 -1.05
C GLY A 71 0.22 0.52 -0.66
N VAL A 72 -0.37 -0.35 0.16
CA VAL A 72 0.20 -1.68 0.42
C VAL A 72 0.22 -2.52 -0.86
N ASP A 73 1.26 -3.33 -1.05
CA ASP A 73 1.37 -4.16 -2.25
C ASP A 73 0.45 -5.38 -2.19
N TYR A 74 0.23 -5.89 -0.98
CA TYR A 74 -0.46 -7.13 -0.71
C TYR A 74 -1.37 -7.00 0.50
N LEU A 75 -2.59 -7.53 0.39
CA LEU A 75 -3.55 -7.62 1.48
C LEU A 75 -3.84 -9.09 1.78
N GLU A 76 -3.53 -9.52 3.00
CA GLU A 76 -3.75 -10.89 3.46
C GLU A 76 -5.08 -11.04 4.19
N LEU A 77 -5.88 -12.01 3.73
CA LEU A 77 -7.18 -12.34 4.30
C LEU A 77 -7.17 -13.72 4.96
N THR A 78 -7.96 -13.86 6.02
CA THR A 78 -8.32 -15.17 6.60
C THR A 78 -8.73 -16.18 5.54
N SER A 79 -8.31 -17.44 5.71
CA SER A 79 -8.56 -18.51 4.74
C SER A 79 -10.06 -18.62 4.39
N PRO A 80 -10.45 -18.68 3.10
CA PRO A 80 -11.84 -18.95 2.73
C PRO A 80 -12.29 -20.37 3.09
N ALA A 81 -11.36 -21.24 3.49
CA ALA A 81 -11.65 -22.56 4.04
C ALA A 81 -11.99 -22.53 5.54
N ALA A 82 -11.71 -21.43 6.25
CA ALA A 82 -11.90 -21.34 7.70
C ALA A 82 -13.39 -21.32 8.10
N SER A 83 -14.23 -20.63 7.33
CA SER A 83 -15.67 -20.58 7.54
C SER A 83 -16.41 -20.10 6.28
N GLU A 84 -17.74 -20.23 6.27
CA GLU A 84 -18.58 -19.63 5.22
C GLU A 84 -18.47 -18.10 5.21
N GLN A 85 -18.41 -17.46 6.38
CA GLN A 85 -18.22 -16.01 6.48
C GLN A 85 -16.88 -15.58 5.88
N SER A 86 -15.78 -16.25 6.23
CA SER A 86 -14.45 -15.97 5.66
C SER A 86 -14.44 -16.10 4.13
N ARG A 87 -15.18 -17.07 3.59
CA ARG A 87 -15.35 -17.24 2.14
C ARG A 87 -16.12 -16.07 1.52
N ASN A 88 -17.18 -15.62 2.15
CA ASN A 88 -17.99 -14.50 1.69
C ASN A 88 -17.20 -13.19 1.74
N ASP A 89 -16.47 -12.95 2.83
CA ASP A 89 -15.58 -11.79 3.00
C ASP A 89 -14.52 -11.76 1.90
N CYS A 90 -13.84 -12.90 1.68
CA CYS A 90 -12.81 -13.04 0.66
C CYS A 90 -13.35 -12.71 -0.74
N ARG A 91 -14.56 -13.20 -1.08
CA ARG A 91 -15.22 -12.88 -2.35
C ARG A 91 -15.58 -11.39 -2.44
N ALA A 92 -16.15 -10.82 -1.38
CA ALA A 92 -16.55 -9.42 -1.36
C ALA A 92 -15.35 -8.49 -1.58
N ILE A 93 -14.26 -8.70 -0.83
CA ILE A 93 -13.04 -7.89 -0.92
C ILE A 93 -12.34 -8.07 -2.26
N SER A 94 -12.23 -9.31 -2.76
CA SER A 94 -11.60 -9.58 -4.07
C SER A 94 -12.35 -8.93 -5.24
N SER A 95 -13.64 -8.61 -5.07
CA SER A 95 -14.47 -7.98 -6.09
C SER A 95 -14.39 -6.44 -6.09
N LEU A 96 -13.65 -5.83 -5.16
CA LEU A 96 -13.58 -4.36 -5.04
C LEU A 96 -12.69 -3.68 -6.09
N GLY A 97 -11.86 -4.43 -6.82
CA GLY A 97 -10.93 -3.87 -7.80
C GLY A 97 -9.80 -3.05 -7.17
N LEU A 98 -9.32 -3.47 -6.00
CA LEU A 98 -8.18 -2.85 -5.30
C LEU A 98 -6.90 -2.96 -6.13
N LYS A 99 -5.95 -2.04 -5.91
CA LYS A 99 -4.62 -2.08 -6.52
C LYS A 99 -3.74 -3.12 -5.84
N ALA A 100 -3.87 -3.27 -4.52
CA ALA A 100 -3.22 -4.28 -3.72
C ALA A 100 -3.62 -5.69 -4.18
N LYS A 101 -2.65 -6.60 -4.21
CA LYS A 101 -2.92 -8.01 -4.54
C LYS A 101 -3.50 -8.72 -3.33
N ILE A 102 -4.62 -9.41 -3.52
CA ILE A 102 -5.24 -10.21 -2.46
C ILE A 102 -4.52 -11.56 -2.35
N LEU A 103 -4.16 -11.96 -1.15
CA LEU A 103 -3.64 -13.30 -0.84
C LEU A 103 -4.36 -13.94 0.33
N THR A 104 -4.25 -15.26 0.42
CA THR A 104 -4.80 -16.03 1.54
C THR A 104 -3.92 -17.22 1.86
N HIS A 105 -3.94 -17.66 3.11
CA HIS A 105 -3.19 -18.82 3.59
C HIS A 105 -4.07 -20.08 3.58
N PHE A 106 -3.50 -21.19 3.13
CA PHE A 106 -4.09 -22.53 3.30
C PHE A 106 -3.23 -23.31 4.29
N PRO A 107 -3.72 -23.62 5.50
CA PRO A 107 -3.00 -24.49 6.41
C PRO A 107 -2.96 -25.91 5.83
N SER A 108 -1.76 -26.49 5.82
CA SER A 108 -1.48 -27.87 5.40
C SER A 108 -2.00 -28.90 6.38
#